data_AF-A0A5P8AMF9-F1
#
_entry.id   AF-A0A5P8AMF9-F1
#
_cell.length_a   1.000
_cell.length_b   1.000
_cell.length_c   1.000
_cell.angle_alpha   90.00
_cell.angle_beta   90.00
_cell.angle_gamma   90.00
#
_symmetry.space_group_name_H-M   'P 1'
#
loop_
_entity.id
_entity.type
_entity.pdbx_description
1 polymer ?
#
loop_
_entity_poly.entity_id
_entity_poly.type
_entity_poly.pdbx_seq_one_letter_code
_entity_poly.pdbx_strand_id
1 'polypeptide(L)'
;GRALPDVRDGLKPVHRRVLYAMHELRNNWNAAYKKSARIVGDVIGKYHPHGDIAVYDTIVRMAQNFAMRYVLIDGQGNFGSVDGLAAAAMRYTEIRMAKISHEMLADIEEETVNFGPNYDGSEHEPLVLPTRFPALLVNGSSGIAVGMATNIPPHNLSDTVNACLRLLDAPDTEI
;
A
#
# COMPACT_ATOMS: atom_id res chain seq x y z
N GLY A 1 0.31 -12.05 -8.71
CA GLY A 1 1.77 -12.31 -8.61
C GLY A 1 2.32 -11.69 -7.34
N ARG A 2 3.41 -12.21 -6.77
CA ARG A 2 3.96 -11.74 -5.47
C ARG A 2 4.97 -10.60 -5.58
N ALA A 3 5.81 -10.62 -6.62
CA ALA A 3 7.01 -9.82 -6.67
C ALA A 3 6.86 -8.46 -7.38
N LEU A 4 6.07 -8.40 -8.45
CA LEU A 4 5.87 -7.20 -9.27
C LEU A 4 4.57 -6.48 -8.85
N PRO A 5 4.56 -5.13 -8.81
CA PRO A 5 3.36 -4.35 -8.57
C PRO A 5 2.40 -4.41 -9.78
N ASP A 6 1.13 -4.10 -9.57
CA ASP A 6 0.20 -3.79 -10.67
C ASP A 6 0.43 -2.34 -11.13
N VAL A 7 0.39 -2.09 -12.45
CA VAL A 7 0.66 -0.76 -12.99
C VAL A 7 -0.42 0.27 -12.65
N ARG A 8 -1.65 -0.20 -12.38
CA ARG A 8 -2.82 0.65 -12.16
C ARG A 8 -2.80 1.31 -10.79
N ASP A 9 -2.30 0.63 -9.76
CA ASP A 9 -2.25 1.14 -8.39
C ASP A 9 -0.84 1.18 -7.79
N GLY A 10 0.17 0.63 -8.46
CA GLY A 10 1.53 0.58 -7.98
C GLY A 10 1.77 -0.37 -6.80
N LEU A 11 0.80 -1.21 -6.45
CA LEU A 11 0.86 -2.06 -5.27
C LEU A 11 1.09 -3.53 -5.62
N LYS A 12 1.91 -4.19 -4.79
CA LYS A 12 1.92 -5.66 -4.69
C LYS A 12 0.70 -6.12 -3.86
N PRO A 13 0.23 -7.37 -4.02
CA PRO A 13 -0.98 -7.84 -3.32
C PRO A 13 -0.96 -7.66 -1.80
N VAL A 14 0.19 -7.85 -1.13
CA VAL A 14 0.28 -7.69 0.33
C VAL A 14 0.01 -6.24 0.77
N HIS A 15 0.49 -5.23 0.04
CA HIS A 15 0.20 -3.82 0.35
C HIS A 15 -1.29 -3.52 0.20
N ARG A 16 -1.90 -4.01 -0.90
CA ARG A 16 -3.33 -3.84 -1.19
C ARG A 16 -4.20 -4.44 -0.09
N ARG A 17 -3.90 -5.67 0.32
CA ARG A 17 -4.60 -6.38 1.40
C ARG A 17 -4.48 -5.68 2.73
N VAL A 18 -3.30 -5.13 3.06
CA VAL A 18 -3.12 -4.34 4.29
C VAL A 18 -4.00 -3.09 4.26
N LEU A 19 -3.95 -2.30 3.19
CA LEU A 19 -4.77 -1.07 3.08
C LEU A 19 -6.27 -1.37 3.08
N TYR A 20 -6.69 -2.43 2.38
CA TYR A 20 -8.09 -2.85 2.35
C TYR A 20 -8.57 -3.36 3.72
N ALA A 21 -7.80 -4.18 4.42
CA ALA A 21 -8.15 -4.59 5.79
C ALA A 21 -8.21 -3.39 6.76
N MET A 22 -7.33 -2.40 6.60
CA MET A 22 -7.39 -1.17 7.39
C MET A 22 -8.64 -0.34 7.07
N HIS A 23 -9.08 -0.32 5.81
CA HIS A 23 -10.33 0.30 5.37
C HIS A 23 -11.54 -0.37 6.02
N GLU A 24 -11.64 -1.70 5.93
CA GLU A 24 -12.70 -2.52 6.53
C GLU A 24 -12.81 -2.31 8.05
N LEU A 25 -11.66 -2.19 8.72
CA LEU A 25 -11.60 -1.90 10.17
C LEU A 25 -11.84 -0.43 10.52
N ARG A 26 -12.17 0.41 9.54
CA ARG A 26 -12.36 1.88 9.66
C ARG A 26 -11.19 2.55 10.37
N ASN A 27 -9.96 2.10 10.08
CA ASN A 27 -8.73 2.61 10.68
C ASN A 27 -8.22 3.86 9.95
N ASN A 28 -9.10 4.86 9.85
CA ASN A 28 -8.90 6.09 9.10
C ASN A 28 -7.84 7.00 9.73
N TRP A 29 -7.34 7.97 8.94
CA TRP A 29 -6.33 8.94 9.40
C TRP A 29 -6.79 9.79 10.60
N ASN A 30 -8.10 9.98 10.76
CA ASN A 30 -8.71 10.74 11.85
C ASN A 30 -9.21 9.86 13.01
N ALA A 31 -9.00 8.55 12.94
CA ALA A 31 -9.30 7.62 14.03
C ALA A 31 -8.13 7.53 15.04
N ALA A 32 -8.42 6.98 16.21
CA ALA A 32 -7.38 6.58 17.17
C ALA A 32 -6.54 5.44 16.60
N TYR A 33 -5.24 5.42 16.93
CA TYR A 33 -4.34 4.35 16.53
C TYR A 33 -4.83 2.99 17.05
N LYS A 34 -4.56 1.92 16.28
CA LYS A 34 -4.82 0.54 16.66
C LYS A 34 -3.51 -0.24 16.70
N LYS A 35 -3.41 -1.20 17.62
CA LYS A 35 -2.25 -2.11 17.70
C LYS A 35 -1.98 -2.77 16.35
N SER A 36 -0.72 -2.77 15.90
CA SER A 36 -0.32 -3.39 14.63
C SER A 36 -0.69 -4.88 14.58
N ALA A 37 -0.57 -5.59 15.71
CA ALA A 37 -0.96 -6.99 15.82
C ALA A 37 -2.43 -7.26 15.42
N ARG A 38 -3.35 -6.31 15.67
CA ARG A 38 -4.75 -6.45 15.26
C ARG A 38 -4.89 -6.40 13.75
N ILE A 39 -4.19 -5.47 13.09
CA ILE A 39 -4.23 -5.31 11.63
C ILE A 39 -3.58 -6.51 10.95
N VAL A 40 -2.42 -6.96 11.45
CA VAL A 40 -1.74 -8.16 10.96
C VAL A 40 -2.65 -9.38 11.05
N GLY A 41 -3.33 -9.58 12.18
CA GLY A 41 -4.27 -10.70 12.37
C GLY A 41 -5.43 -10.69 11.37
N ASP A 42 -6.04 -9.53 11.12
CA ASP A 42 -7.17 -9.39 10.17
C ASP A 42 -6.72 -9.68 8.73
N VAL A 43 -5.56 -9.16 8.33
CA VAL A 43 -4.99 -9.40 6.99
C VAL A 43 -4.72 -10.89 6.77
N ILE A 44 -4.14 -11.59 7.75
CA ILE A 44 -3.84 -13.01 7.63
C ILE A 44 -5.12 -13.84 7.62
N GLY A 45 -6.06 -13.51 8.52
CA GLY A 45 -7.29 -14.26 8.68
C GLY A 45 -8.22 -14.19 7.48
N LYS A 46 -8.21 -13.08 6.73
CA LYS A 46 -9.14 -12.87 5.61
C LYS A 46 -8.50 -12.92 4.23
N TYR A 47 -7.31 -12.38 4.06
CA TYR A 47 -6.80 -12.04 2.73
C TYR A 47 -5.43 -12.63 2.39
N HIS A 48 -4.55 -12.84 3.37
CA HIS A 48 -3.15 -13.21 3.14
C HIS A 48 -2.74 -14.42 3.99
N PRO A 49 -3.04 -15.66 3.57
CA PRO A 49 -2.81 -16.89 4.35
C PRO A 49 -1.32 -17.30 4.33
N HIS A 50 -0.43 -16.36 4.66
CA HIS A 50 1.01 -16.51 4.76
C HIS A 50 1.49 -15.92 6.10
N GLY A 51 2.77 -16.13 6.44
CA GLY A 51 3.32 -15.76 7.74
C GLY A 51 3.12 -14.28 8.11
N ASP A 52 2.90 -14.04 9.40
CA ASP A 52 2.68 -12.72 9.99
C ASP A 52 3.85 -11.76 9.80
N ILE A 53 5.08 -12.28 9.82
CA ILE A 53 6.31 -11.50 9.59
C ILE A 53 6.22 -10.74 8.26
N ALA A 54 5.82 -11.40 7.17
CA ALA A 54 5.77 -10.76 5.85
C ALA A 54 4.75 -9.61 5.80
N VAL A 55 3.61 -9.77 6.47
CA VAL A 55 2.57 -8.74 6.58
C VAL A 55 3.08 -7.57 7.44
N TYR A 56 3.70 -7.88 8.59
CA TYR A 56 4.22 -6.86 9.49
C TYR A 56 5.39 -6.08 8.88
N ASP A 57 6.31 -6.74 8.20
CA ASP A 57 7.42 -6.08 7.49
C ASP A 57 6.91 -5.16 6.38
N THR A 58 5.83 -5.56 5.70
CA THR A 58 5.15 -4.71 4.72
C THR A 58 4.57 -3.47 5.39
N ILE A 59 3.88 -3.63 6.52
CA ILE A 59 3.34 -2.51 7.32
C ILE A 59 4.46 -1.57 7.76
N VAL A 60 5.54 -2.12 8.30
CA VAL A 60 6.69 -1.35 8.77
C VAL A 60 7.27 -0.52 7.63
N ARG A 61 7.51 -1.13 6.47
CA ARG A 61 8.02 -0.42 5.28
C ARG A 61 7.10 0.69 4.82
N MET A 62 5.78 0.49 4.83
CA MET A 62 4.79 1.51 4.45
C MET A 62 4.68 2.67 5.45
N ALA A 63 5.21 2.51 6.67
CA ALA A 63 5.25 3.54 7.71
C ALA A 63 6.61 4.29 7.77
N GLN A 64 7.64 3.82 7.07
CA GLN A 64 8.99 4.41 7.09
C GLN A 64 9.12 5.51 6.03
N ASN A 65 9.21 6.78 6.47
CA ASN A 65 9.40 7.94 5.59
C ASN A 65 10.76 7.97 4.85
N PHE A 66 11.73 7.21 5.31
CA PHE A 66 13.02 7.02 4.64
C PHE A 66 13.01 5.87 3.62
N ALA A 67 11.98 5.02 3.63
CA ALA A 67 11.83 3.89 2.70
C ALA A 67 10.76 4.16 1.62
N MET A 68 9.83 5.07 1.89
CA MET A 68 8.73 5.43 0.99
C MET A 68 8.56 6.95 0.96
N ARG A 69 8.52 7.53 -0.25
CA ARG A 69 8.46 8.99 -0.46
C ARG A 69 7.19 9.61 0.13
N TYR A 70 6.05 8.91 0.01
CA TYR A 70 4.77 9.24 0.62
C TYR A 70 4.23 7.99 1.34
N VAL A 71 4.42 7.96 2.66
CA VAL A 71 3.97 6.85 3.50
C VAL A 71 2.47 6.63 3.39
N LEU A 72 2.06 5.35 3.36
CA LEU A 72 0.66 4.95 3.31
C LEU A 72 0.12 4.54 4.70
N ILE A 73 1.01 4.38 5.67
CA ILE A 73 0.66 4.08 7.05
C ILE A 73 1.25 5.16 7.96
N ASP A 74 0.42 5.69 8.84
CA ASP A 74 0.81 6.57 9.94
C ASP A 74 1.01 5.70 11.20
N GLY A 75 2.24 5.67 11.71
CA GLY A 75 2.67 4.76 12.77
C GLY A 75 3.14 5.50 14.03
N GLN A 76 2.76 4.97 15.19
CA GLN A 76 3.25 5.37 16.51
C GLN A 76 4.07 4.24 17.14
N GLY A 77 5.29 4.56 17.57
CA GLY A 77 6.25 3.61 18.14
C GLY A 77 7.55 3.53 17.33
N ASN A 78 8.37 2.52 17.60
CA ASN A 78 9.63 2.31 16.88
C ASN A 78 9.42 1.48 15.61
N PHE A 79 9.52 2.13 14.45
CA PHE A 79 9.45 1.53 13.11
C PHE A 79 10.83 1.37 12.45
N GLY A 80 11.90 1.39 13.24
CA GLY A 80 13.27 1.28 12.77
C GLY A 80 13.88 2.61 12.34
N SER A 81 15.13 2.57 11.88
CA SER A 81 15.88 3.77 11.46
C SER A 81 16.69 3.52 10.20
N VAL A 82 17.18 4.62 9.61
CA VAL A 82 18.12 4.61 8.47
C VAL A 82 19.44 3.91 8.80
N ASP A 83 19.81 3.85 10.08
CA ASP A 83 21.04 3.20 10.57
C ASP A 83 20.90 1.67 10.65
N GLY A 84 19.77 1.11 10.22
CA GLY A 84 19.52 -0.33 10.19
C GLY A 84 18.96 -0.90 11.50
N LEU A 85 18.51 -0.05 12.43
CA LEU A 85 17.79 -0.52 13.61
C LEU A 85 16.44 -1.12 13.18
N ALA A 86 16.17 -2.35 13.65
CA ALA A 86 14.92 -3.03 13.39
C ALA A 86 13.74 -2.35 14.10
N ALA A 87 12.54 -2.48 13.53
CA ALA A 87 11.31 -2.07 14.17
C ALA A 87 11.04 -2.89 15.44
N ALA A 88 10.32 -2.28 16.40
CA ALA A 88 9.82 -3.01 17.54
C ALA A 88 8.78 -4.06 17.12
N ALA A 89 8.52 -5.06 17.95
CA ALA A 89 7.50 -6.06 17.68
C ALA A 89 6.08 -5.45 17.56
N MET A 90 5.21 -6.08 16.76
CA MET A 90 3.84 -5.61 16.46
C MET A 90 2.91 -5.41 17.66
N ARG A 91 3.28 -5.90 18.85
CA ARG A 91 2.58 -5.66 20.12
C ARG A 91 2.89 -4.28 20.72
N TYR A 92 3.99 -3.65 20.31
CA TYR A 92 4.44 -2.35 20.81
C TYR A 92 4.12 -1.19 19.86
N THR A 93 3.90 -1.48 18.58
CA THR A 93 3.58 -0.46 17.57
C THR A 93 2.08 -0.33 17.38
N GLU A 94 1.66 0.88 17.01
CA GLU A 94 0.27 1.19 16.67
C GLU A 94 0.23 1.93 15.34
N ILE A 95 -0.83 1.70 14.56
CA ILE A 95 -0.95 2.22 13.20
C ILE A 95 -2.37 2.67 12.89
N ARG A 96 -2.47 3.61 11.96
CA ARG A 96 -3.67 4.00 11.21
C ARG A 96 -3.29 4.36 9.78
N MET A 97 -4.27 4.52 8.90
CA MET A 97 -3.99 4.94 7.53
C MET A 97 -3.44 6.37 7.52
N ALA A 98 -2.41 6.62 6.71
CA ALA A 98 -2.01 7.99 6.42
C ALA A 98 -3.11 8.72 5.64
N LYS A 99 -3.17 10.05 5.72
CA LYS A 99 -4.21 10.84 5.04
C LYS A 99 -4.25 10.58 3.53
N ILE A 100 -3.10 10.45 2.88
CA ILE A 100 -3.00 10.16 1.44
C ILE A 100 -3.56 8.78 1.05
N SER A 101 -3.58 7.82 1.99
CA SER A 101 -4.10 6.48 1.72
C SER A 101 -5.60 6.45 1.49
N HIS A 102 -6.34 7.47 1.96
CA HIS A 102 -7.74 7.62 1.57
C HIS A 102 -7.90 7.86 0.06
N GLU A 103 -6.95 8.53 -0.59
CA GLU A 103 -6.97 8.70 -2.05
C GLU A 103 -6.68 7.39 -2.79
N MET A 104 -6.05 6.41 -2.15
CA MET A 104 -5.90 5.06 -2.71
C MET A 104 -7.25 4.31 -2.75
N LEU A 105 -8.12 4.55 -1.77
CA LEU A 105 -9.32 3.76 -1.46
C LEU A 105 -10.63 4.51 -1.71
N ALA A 106 -10.57 5.73 -2.23
CA ALA A 106 -11.74 6.57 -2.44
C ALA A 106 -12.74 5.88 -3.39
N ASP A 107 -14.02 5.92 -3.01
CA ASP A 107 -15.15 5.34 -3.76
C ASP A 107 -15.03 3.84 -4.06
N ILE A 108 -14.27 3.09 -3.25
CA ILE A 108 -14.10 1.64 -3.42
C ILE A 108 -15.42 0.85 -3.27
N GLU A 109 -16.38 1.41 -2.53
CA GLU A 109 -17.72 0.85 -2.33
C GLU A 109 -18.69 1.13 -3.50
N GLU A 110 -18.30 1.97 -4.47
CA GLU A 110 -19.16 2.42 -5.57
C GLU A 110 -18.93 1.61 -6.86
N GLU A 111 -18.62 0.31 -6.72
CA GLU A 111 -18.35 -0.61 -7.85
C GLU A 111 -17.27 -0.10 -8.83
N THR A 112 -16.32 0.70 -8.32
CA THR A 112 -15.27 1.35 -9.14
C THR A 112 -14.15 0.40 -9.58
N VAL A 113 -14.02 -0.74 -8.91
CA VAL A 113 -13.02 -1.78 -9.21
C VAL A 113 -13.63 -3.16 -9.11
N ASN A 114 -13.04 -4.12 -9.84
CA ASN A 114 -13.45 -5.51 -9.73
C ASN A 114 -12.95 -6.11 -8.40
N PHE A 115 -13.84 -6.85 -7.75
CA PHE A 115 -13.53 -7.70 -6.61
C PHE A 115 -13.44 -9.16 -7.06
N GLY A 116 -12.66 -9.94 -6.33
CA GLY A 116 -12.60 -11.40 -6.49
C GLY A 116 -12.73 -12.10 -5.14
N PRO A 117 -13.05 -13.40 -5.13
CA PRO A 117 -13.04 -14.18 -3.90
C PRO A 117 -11.63 -14.19 -3.30
N ASN A 118 -11.55 -14.20 -1.97
CA ASN A 118 -10.32 -14.44 -1.23
C ASN A 118 -9.84 -15.90 -1.41
N TYR A 119 -8.84 -16.32 -0.63
CA TYR A 119 -8.18 -17.62 -0.81
C TYR A 119 -9.07 -18.84 -0.51
N ASP A 120 -10.11 -18.71 0.31
CA ASP A 120 -11.05 -19.79 0.67
C ASP A 120 -12.48 -19.56 0.15
N GLY A 121 -12.71 -18.45 -0.55
CA GLY A 121 -14.00 -18.08 -1.13
C GLY A 121 -15.04 -17.55 -0.15
N SER A 122 -14.67 -17.31 1.12
CA SER A 122 -15.59 -16.80 2.14
C SER A 122 -15.71 -15.27 2.16
N GLU A 123 -14.70 -14.57 1.65
CA GLU A 123 -14.64 -13.10 1.60
C GLU A 123 -14.34 -12.61 0.18
N HIS A 124 -14.49 -11.31 -0.06
CA HIS A 124 -14.09 -10.68 -1.32
C HIS A 124 -12.98 -9.65 -1.08
N GLU A 125 -12.03 -9.55 -2.01
CA GLU A 125 -10.96 -8.56 -2.00
C GLU A 125 -10.84 -7.82 -3.34
N PRO A 126 -10.46 -6.53 -3.34
CA PRO A 126 -10.27 -5.77 -4.55
C PRO A 126 -9.06 -6.28 -5.33
N LEU A 127 -9.21 -6.49 -6.64
CA LEU A 127 -8.11 -6.93 -7.51
C LEU A 127 -7.08 -5.80 -7.73
N VAL A 128 -7.55 -4.56 -7.74
CA VAL A 128 -6.79 -3.30 -7.76
C VAL A 128 -7.49 -2.26 -6.89
N LEU A 129 -6.77 -1.24 -6.43
CA LEU A 129 -7.40 -0.10 -5.76
C LEU A 129 -7.81 0.99 -6.77
N PRO A 130 -8.89 1.77 -6.49
CA PRO A 130 -9.36 2.81 -7.39
C PRO A 130 -8.40 4.00 -7.56
N THR A 131 -7.43 4.15 -6.64
CA THR A 131 -6.31 5.11 -6.63
C THR A 131 -6.47 6.41 -7.45
N ARG A 132 -6.55 7.54 -6.76
CA ARG A 132 -6.68 8.87 -7.37
C ARG A 132 -5.35 9.59 -7.63
N PHE A 133 -4.23 8.94 -7.39
CA PHE A 133 -2.90 9.49 -7.71
C PHE A 133 -1.98 8.41 -8.30
N PRO A 134 -0.95 8.79 -9.08
CA PRO A 134 -0.06 7.86 -9.77
C PRO A 134 0.96 7.22 -8.79
N ALA A 135 0.47 6.41 -7.87
CA ALA A 135 1.23 5.85 -6.75
C ALA A 135 2.47 5.04 -7.18
N LEU A 136 2.41 4.34 -8.32
CA LEU A 136 3.56 3.59 -8.84
C LEU A 136 4.76 4.49 -9.10
N LEU A 137 4.55 5.63 -9.76
CA LEU A 137 5.62 6.57 -10.12
C LEU A 137 6.05 7.37 -8.90
N VAL A 138 5.09 7.80 -8.08
CA VAL A 138 5.31 8.65 -6.91
C VAL A 138 6.09 7.93 -5.81
N ASN A 139 5.75 6.67 -5.52
CA ASN A 139 6.44 5.89 -4.49
C ASN A 139 7.51 4.93 -5.04
N GLY A 140 7.47 4.64 -6.33
CA GLY A 140 8.35 3.65 -6.93
C GLY A 140 8.00 2.22 -6.51
N SER A 141 8.77 1.26 -7.01
CA SER A 141 8.66 -0.14 -6.60
C SER A 141 9.93 -0.90 -6.93
N SER A 142 10.31 -1.85 -6.09
CA SER A 142 11.38 -2.78 -6.38
C SER A 142 10.92 -4.22 -6.11
N GLY A 143 11.33 -5.15 -6.97
CA GLY A 143 10.90 -6.54 -6.85
C GLY A 143 11.67 -7.46 -7.78
N ILE A 144 11.90 -8.70 -7.33
CA ILE A 144 12.55 -9.75 -8.10
C ILE A 144 11.57 -10.92 -8.17
N ALA A 145 11.18 -11.29 -9.38
CA ALA A 145 10.37 -12.45 -9.72
C ALA A 145 11.25 -13.54 -10.34
N VAL A 146 10.67 -14.72 -10.59
CA VAL A 146 11.35 -15.77 -11.35
C VAL A 146 11.57 -15.27 -12.79
N GLY A 147 12.82 -14.99 -13.14
CA GLY A 147 13.23 -14.54 -14.48
C GLY A 147 13.03 -13.05 -14.79
N MET A 148 12.56 -12.22 -13.84
CA MET A 148 12.33 -10.79 -14.07
C MET A 148 12.67 -9.97 -12.82
N ALA A 149 13.07 -8.71 -13.02
CA ALA A 149 13.27 -7.75 -11.95
C ALA A 149 12.66 -6.39 -12.33
N THR A 150 12.22 -5.64 -11.33
CA THR A 150 11.76 -4.26 -11.47
C THR A 150 12.44 -3.39 -10.43
N ASN A 151 12.79 -2.17 -10.83
CA ASN A 151 13.27 -1.11 -9.94
C ASN A 151 12.87 0.24 -10.52
N ILE A 152 11.86 0.86 -9.91
CA ILE A 152 11.28 2.14 -10.31
C ILE A 152 11.58 3.14 -9.18
N PRO A 153 12.32 4.23 -9.44
CA PRO A 153 12.59 5.24 -8.43
C PRO A 153 11.32 6.06 -8.10
N PRO A 154 11.23 6.63 -6.88
CA PRO A 154 10.14 7.54 -6.54
C PRO A 154 10.29 8.90 -7.23
N HIS A 155 9.16 9.52 -7.57
CA HIS A 155 9.09 10.83 -8.20
C HIS A 155 8.32 11.83 -7.33
N ASN A 156 8.46 13.14 -7.62
CA ASN A 156 7.67 14.18 -6.97
C ASN A 156 6.20 14.08 -7.41
N LEU A 157 5.25 14.19 -6.47
CA LEU A 157 3.82 14.13 -6.77
C LEU A 157 3.37 15.23 -7.74
N SER A 158 3.81 16.47 -7.53
CA SER A 158 3.39 17.60 -8.36
C SER A 158 3.90 17.45 -9.79
N ASP A 159 5.17 17.07 -9.96
CA ASP A 159 5.76 16.86 -11.28
C ASP A 159 5.09 15.69 -12.01
N THR A 160 4.81 14.61 -11.29
CA THR A 160 4.12 13.44 -11.86
C THR A 160 2.71 13.78 -12.32
N VAL A 161 1.93 14.51 -11.50
CA VAL A 161 0.59 14.96 -11.87
C VAL A 161 0.64 15.94 -13.05
N ASN A 162 1.57 16.88 -13.06
CA ASN A 162 1.77 17.80 -14.18
C ASN A 162 2.11 17.06 -15.48
N ALA A 163 2.93 16.01 -15.41
CA ALA A 163 3.22 15.15 -16.56
C ALA A 163 1.96 14.41 -17.06
N CYS A 164 1.13 13.88 -16.14
CA CYS A 164 -0.15 13.27 -16.51
C CYS A 164 -1.10 14.29 -17.17
N LEU A 165 -1.23 15.49 -16.62
CA LEU A 165 -2.05 16.56 -17.20
C LEU A 165 -1.56 16.96 -18.59
N ARG A 166 -0.23 17.08 -18.77
CA ARG A 166 0.36 17.37 -20.09
C ARG A 166 0.03 16.28 -21.10
N LEU A 167 0.11 15.01 -20.72
CA LEU A 167 -0.23 13.89 -21.60
C LEU A 167 -1.73 13.83 -21.93
N LEU A 168 -2.60 14.20 -20.99
CA LEU A 168 -4.04 14.32 -21.23
C LEU A 168 -4.35 15.46 -22.23
N ASP A 169 -3.69 16.61 -22.09
CA ASP A 169 -3.89 17.77 -22.97
C ASP A 169 -3.31 17.55 -24.37
N ALA A 170 -2.20 16.82 -24.47
CA ALA A 170 -1.49 16.53 -25.72
C ALA A 170 -1.05 15.06 -25.76
N PRO A 171 -1.92 14.14 -26.24
CA PRO A 171 -1.66 12.69 -26.23
C PRO A 171 -0.42 12.25 -27.03
N ASP A 172 -0.02 13.03 -28.03
CA ASP A 172 1.17 12.77 -28.86
C ASP A 172 2.46 13.38 -28.27
N THR A 173 2.43 13.83 -27.02
CA THR A 173 3.64 14.33 -26.32
C THR A 173 4.70 13.23 -26.26
N GLU A 174 5.89 13.52 -26.79
CA GLU A 174 7.04 12.62 -26.65
C GLU A 174 7.45 12.48 -25.18
N ILE A 175 7.69 11.24 -24.76
CA ILE A 175 8.10 10.85 -23.41
C ILE A 175 9.62 10.74 -23.34
#